data_AF-A0A1J1IL15-F1
#
_entry.id   AF-A0A1J1IL15-F1
#
_cell.length_a   1.000
_cell.length_b   1.000
_cell.length_c   1.000
_cell.angle_alpha   90.00
_cell.angle_beta   90.00
_cell.angle_gamma   90.00
#
_symmetry.space_group_name_H-M   'P 1'
#
loop_
_entity.id
_entity.type
_entity.pdbx_description
1 polymer ?
#
loop_
_entity_poly.entity_id
_entity_poly.type
_entity_poly.pdbx_seq_one_letter_code
_entity_poly.pdbx_strand_id
1 'polypeptide(L)'
;MKCFAIILVLSTIAFHEYLCLGQIPSMNDEHCVWYKVCVRNKTKVKNCAYDGPPKILDSEGVNLLKKWCPNLIPKNKTEDVLTCCDIEQIKDLVNGVATAASILNRCPSCFANFLQPICEFTCSPHQSSFIKVVEKKINTLTNRTFVNEIDLYITEKFINGSYDSCKNVNFPSSGQLAFDLMCGAWGATKCTPKRLFHYWGDESEDFVPFQINYIMANSTDPINGFKPLNPRIVPCNESIDGITSPCSCIDCTSTCPKAPPSMLLQQKFTSFWDTDKFTVFMFLIYLICCVLFVIWSTYCLSSNIATKTG
;
A
#
# COMPACT_ATOMS: atom_id res chain seq x y z
N MET A 1 76.02 -4.86 -3.42
CA MET A 1 75.25 -6.11 -3.59
C MET A 1 74.62 -6.68 -2.30
N LYS A 2 74.43 -5.90 -1.22
CA LYS A 2 73.70 -6.39 -0.01
C LYS A 2 72.36 -5.68 0.24
N CYS A 3 72.12 -4.48 -0.30
CA CYS A 3 70.81 -3.82 -0.19
C CYS A 3 69.73 -4.38 -1.13
N PHE A 4 70.08 -4.87 -2.32
CA PHE A 4 69.10 -5.32 -3.31
C PHE A 4 68.40 -6.64 -2.93
N ALA A 5 69.07 -7.50 -2.16
CA ALA A 5 68.50 -8.78 -1.70
C ALA A 5 67.47 -8.59 -0.57
N ILE A 6 67.60 -7.53 0.24
CA ILE A 6 66.72 -7.28 1.39
C ILE A 6 65.35 -6.75 0.93
N ILE A 7 65.32 -5.95 -0.16
CA ILE A 7 64.08 -5.38 -0.71
C ILE A 7 63.19 -6.47 -1.34
N LEU A 8 63.80 -7.47 -2.00
CA LEU A 8 63.06 -8.60 -2.58
C LEU A 8 62.42 -9.49 -1.50
N VAL A 9 63.13 -9.76 -0.40
CA VAL A 9 62.60 -10.58 0.70
C VAL A 9 61.46 -9.88 1.45
N LEU A 10 61.55 -8.56 1.65
CA LEU A 10 60.48 -7.76 2.27
C LEU A 10 59.22 -7.70 1.39
N SER A 11 59.37 -7.70 0.06
CA SER A 11 58.21 -7.75 -0.85
C SER A 11 57.51 -9.10 -0.85
N THR A 12 58.23 -10.21 -0.66
CA THR A 12 57.62 -11.55 -0.58
C THR A 12 56.94 -11.85 0.77
N ILE A 13 57.43 -11.27 1.87
CA ILE A 13 56.81 -11.42 3.20
C ILE A 13 55.52 -10.59 3.29
N ALA A 14 55.50 -9.40 2.70
CA ALA A 14 54.29 -8.57 2.62
C ALA A 14 53.17 -9.21 1.77
N PHE A 15 53.51 -10.09 0.82
CA PHE A 15 52.51 -10.83 0.04
C PHE A 15 52.00 -12.11 0.73
N HIS A 16 52.67 -12.60 1.78
CA HIS A 16 52.25 -13.81 2.52
C HIS A 16 51.39 -13.48 3.76
N GLU A 17 51.49 -12.27 4.31
CA GLU A 17 50.64 -11.81 5.43
C GLU A 17 49.28 -11.23 4.98
N TYR A 18 49.11 -10.90 3.71
CA TYR A 18 47.80 -10.45 3.18
C TYR A 18 46.82 -11.59 2.88
N LEU A 19 47.23 -12.86 3.03
CA LEU A 19 46.40 -14.01 2.68
C LEU A 19 45.45 -14.50 3.80
N CYS A 20 45.42 -13.86 4.98
CA CYS A 20 44.71 -14.43 6.15
C CYS A 20 43.72 -13.53 6.92
N LEU A 21 43.35 -12.34 6.43
CA LEU A 21 42.26 -11.56 7.04
C LEU A 21 41.30 -10.95 6.01
N GLY A 22 40.95 -11.77 5.02
CA GLY A 22 39.80 -11.56 4.17
C GLY A 22 38.97 -12.83 4.16
N GLN A 23 38.21 -13.10 5.23
CA GLN A 23 36.96 -13.80 5.04
C GLN A 23 36.10 -12.87 4.16
N ILE A 24 36.25 -13.01 2.85
CA ILE A 24 35.18 -12.70 1.91
C ILE A 24 34.01 -13.55 2.43
N PRO A 25 32.92 -12.96 2.94
CA PRO A 25 31.75 -13.75 3.28
C PRO A 25 31.37 -14.53 2.03
N SER A 26 31.23 -15.83 2.18
CA SER A 26 31.00 -16.73 1.07
C SER A 26 29.77 -16.22 0.31
N MET A 27 29.90 -16.01 -0.99
CA MET A 27 28.78 -15.67 -1.87
C MET A 27 27.92 -16.92 -2.16
N ASN A 28 27.74 -17.79 -1.16
CA ASN A 28 26.99 -19.06 -1.17
C ASN A 28 26.03 -19.18 0.05
N ASP A 29 25.75 -18.09 0.77
CA ASP A 29 24.97 -18.12 2.03
C ASP A 29 23.44 -18.07 1.82
N GLU A 30 22.93 -18.33 0.62
CA GLU A 30 21.48 -18.32 0.34
C GLU A 30 20.85 -19.66 0.75
N HIS A 31 20.31 -19.68 1.96
CA HIS A 31 19.61 -20.82 2.57
C HIS A 31 18.20 -20.45 3.02
N CYS A 32 17.39 -21.47 3.31
CA CYS A 32 16.10 -21.30 3.96
C CYS A 32 16.28 -20.98 5.43
N VAL A 33 15.26 -20.37 6.04
CA VAL A 33 15.22 -20.12 7.50
C VAL A 33 14.32 -21.15 8.21
N TRP A 34 13.32 -21.66 7.48
CA TRP A 34 12.43 -22.71 7.94
C TRP A 34 12.01 -23.62 6.80
N TYR A 35 11.44 -24.77 7.15
CA TYR A 35 10.83 -25.71 6.21
C TYR A 35 9.90 -26.69 6.94
N LYS A 36 8.68 -26.91 6.43
CA LYS A 36 7.58 -27.65 7.09
C LYS A 36 6.99 -26.96 8.32
N VAL A 37 5.81 -27.44 8.71
CA VAL A 37 5.10 -27.04 9.92
C VAL A 37 5.53 -27.90 11.11
N CYS A 38 5.78 -27.27 12.26
CA CYS A 38 6.19 -27.94 13.51
C CYS A 38 5.16 -27.84 14.63
N VAL A 39 4.42 -26.73 14.68
CA VAL A 39 3.41 -26.46 15.70
C VAL A 39 2.13 -26.06 14.99
N ARG A 40 1.03 -26.73 15.32
CA ARG A 40 -0.31 -26.36 14.85
C ARG A 40 -1.22 -26.22 16.07
N ASN A 41 -1.55 -24.99 16.40
CA ASN A 41 -2.61 -24.65 17.34
C ASN A 41 -3.86 -24.20 16.56
N LYS A 42 -4.99 -23.98 17.24
CA LYS A 42 -6.27 -23.65 16.59
C LYS A 42 -6.19 -22.47 15.62
N THR A 43 -5.43 -21.44 15.96
CA THR A 43 -5.28 -20.21 15.15
C THR A 43 -3.86 -19.98 14.65
N LYS A 44 -2.85 -20.56 15.32
CA LYS A 44 -1.43 -20.26 15.07
C LYS A 44 -0.67 -21.48 14.57
N VAL A 45 0.01 -21.31 13.45
CA VAL A 45 0.85 -22.32 12.80
C VAL A 45 2.29 -21.83 12.77
N LYS A 46 3.23 -22.60 13.34
CA LYS A 46 4.65 -22.23 13.38
C LYS A 46 5.53 -23.20 12.60
N ASN A 47 6.48 -22.64 11.86
CA ASN A 47 7.36 -23.38 10.96
C ASN A 47 8.55 -23.98 11.71
N CYS A 48 9.02 -25.15 11.27
CA CYS A 48 10.23 -25.77 11.81
C CYS A 48 11.46 -24.99 11.39
N ALA A 49 12.39 -24.72 12.32
CA ALA A 49 13.66 -24.11 11.98
C ALA A 49 14.45 -25.03 11.04
N TYR A 50 14.98 -24.47 9.95
CA TYR A 50 15.72 -25.21 8.94
C TYR A 50 16.65 -24.28 8.22
N ASP A 51 17.97 -24.50 8.38
CA ASP A 51 19.00 -23.62 7.84
C ASP A 51 19.67 -24.22 6.58
N GLY A 52 18.96 -25.08 5.84
CA GLY A 52 19.49 -25.79 4.66
C GLY A 52 19.06 -25.20 3.31
N PRO A 53 19.44 -25.82 2.18
CA PRO A 53 19.12 -25.30 0.85
C PRO A 53 17.62 -25.40 0.51
N PRO A 54 17.13 -24.55 -0.41
CA PRO A 54 15.80 -24.66 -0.99
C PRO A 54 15.51 -26.04 -1.58
N LYS A 55 14.24 -26.45 -1.54
CA LYS A 55 13.80 -27.78 -2.00
C LYS A 55 12.85 -27.66 -3.19
N ILE A 56 12.84 -28.71 -4.01
CA ILE A 56 11.93 -28.82 -5.14
C ILE A 56 10.49 -28.90 -4.63
N LEU A 57 9.63 -28.03 -5.14
CA LEU A 57 8.22 -28.00 -4.83
C LEU A 57 7.45 -28.98 -5.73
N ASP A 58 6.49 -29.70 -5.13
CA ASP A 58 5.60 -30.59 -5.88
C ASP A 58 4.68 -29.83 -6.84
N SER A 59 4.23 -30.52 -7.89
CA SER A 59 3.35 -30.02 -8.93
C SER A 59 2.06 -29.35 -8.40
N GLU A 60 1.42 -29.90 -7.36
CA GLU A 60 0.25 -29.28 -6.73
C GLU A 60 0.63 -27.95 -6.04
N GLY A 61 1.77 -27.93 -5.34
CA GLY A 61 2.32 -26.73 -4.70
C GLY A 61 2.65 -25.64 -5.72
N VAL A 62 3.25 -26.00 -6.85
CA VAL A 62 3.56 -25.07 -7.96
C VAL A 62 2.30 -24.42 -8.51
N ASN A 63 1.21 -25.18 -8.67
CA ASN A 63 -0.07 -24.64 -9.14
C ASN A 63 -0.67 -23.62 -8.16
N LEU A 64 -0.62 -23.91 -6.85
CA LEU A 64 -1.07 -22.98 -5.82
C LEU A 64 -0.19 -21.72 -5.80
N LEU A 65 1.13 -21.89 -5.86
CA LEU A 65 2.07 -20.78 -5.84
C LEU A 65 1.92 -19.88 -7.07
N LYS A 66 1.70 -20.47 -8.26
CA LYS A 66 1.41 -19.71 -9.48
C LYS A 66 0.13 -18.86 -9.38
N LYS A 67 -0.87 -19.32 -8.63
CA LYS A 67 -2.13 -18.61 -8.44
C LYS A 67 -1.99 -17.44 -7.48
N TRP A 68 -1.30 -17.63 -6.35
CA TRP A 68 -1.26 -16.64 -5.26
C TRP A 68 0.02 -15.80 -5.25
N CYS A 69 1.15 -16.39 -5.62
CA CYS A 69 2.48 -15.79 -5.58
C CYS A 69 3.21 -15.93 -6.92
N PRO A 70 2.67 -15.37 -8.04
CA PRO A 70 3.24 -15.55 -9.36
C PRO A 70 4.69 -15.03 -9.51
N ASN A 71 5.09 -14.09 -8.65
CA ASN A 71 6.44 -13.50 -8.65
C ASN A 71 7.54 -14.51 -8.25
N LEU A 72 7.19 -15.57 -7.52
CA LEU A 72 8.14 -16.60 -7.08
C LEU A 72 8.34 -17.71 -8.11
N ILE A 73 7.54 -17.73 -9.18
CA ILE A 73 7.67 -18.74 -10.23
C ILE A 73 8.72 -18.26 -11.24
N PRO A 74 9.77 -19.07 -11.50
CA PRO A 74 10.72 -18.77 -12.56
C PRO A 74 10.00 -18.56 -13.89
N LYS A 75 10.38 -17.52 -14.64
CA LYS A 75 9.82 -17.27 -15.97
C LYS A 75 10.17 -18.38 -16.96
N ASN A 76 11.26 -19.11 -16.69
CA ASN A 76 11.70 -20.25 -17.48
C ASN A 76 10.94 -21.53 -17.04
N LYS A 77 10.18 -22.13 -17.95
CA LYS A 77 9.31 -23.29 -17.65
C LYS A 77 10.05 -24.62 -17.52
N THR A 78 11.35 -24.66 -17.82
CA THR A 78 12.15 -25.89 -17.84
C THR A 78 12.90 -26.18 -16.54
N GLU A 79 12.86 -25.27 -15.58
CA GLU A 79 13.57 -25.39 -14.30
C GLU A 79 12.62 -25.85 -13.19
N ASP A 80 13.11 -26.75 -12.34
CA ASP A 80 12.42 -27.15 -11.13
C ASP A 80 12.23 -25.93 -10.21
N VAL A 81 11.03 -25.78 -9.65
CA VAL A 81 10.71 -24.65 -8.76
C VAL A 81 11.27 -24.95 -7.38
N LEU A 82 12.34 -24.25 -7.00
CA LEU A 82 12.97 -24.33 -5.68
C LEU A 82 12.32 -23.34 -4.72
N THR A 83 11.84 -23.84 -3.57
CA THR A 83 11.21 -23.03 -2.53
C THR A 83 11.67 -23.42 -1.13
N CYS A 84 11.50 -22.50 -0.19
CA CYS A 84 11.70 -22.73 1.24
C CYS A 84 10.41 -23.09 1.99
N CYS A 85 9.36 -23.48 1.26
CA CYS A 85 8.10 -23.91 1.81
C CYS A 85 7.64 -25.22 1.16
N ASP A 86 6.90 -26.02 1.92
CA ASP A 86 6.19 -27.19 1.40
C ASP A 86 4.72 -26.87 1.07
N ILE A 87 4.02 -27.87 0.52
CA ILE A 87 2.63 -27.71 0.11
C ILE A 87 1.69 -27.41 1.28
N GLU A 88 1.95 -27.95 2.47
CA GLU A 88 1.14 -27.69 3.66
C GLU A 88 1.26 -26.22 4.08
N GLN A 89 2.48 -25.68 4.09
CA GLN A 89 2.73 -24.26 4.37
C GLN A 89 2.03 -23.34 3.35
N ILE A 90 2.00 -23.71 2.07
CA ILE A 90 1.27 -22.94 1.05
C ILE A 90 -0.24 -22.99 1.29
N LYS A 91 -0.79 -24.14 1.68
CA LYS A 91 -2.21 -24.26 2.03
C LYS A 91 -2.57 -23.43 3.26
N ASP A 92 -1.72 -23.44 4.29
CA ASP A 92 -1.89 -22.61 5.49
C ASP A 92 -1.78 -21.12 5.15
N LEU A 93 -0.83 -20.73 4.28
CA LEU A 93 -0.71 -19.36 3.77
C LEU A 93 -2.02 -18.90 3.11
N VAL A 94 -2.56 -19.70 2.17
CA VAL A 94 -3.81 -19.38 1.45
C VAL A 94 -4.98 -19.22 2.42
N ASN A 95 -5.09 -20.10 3.41
CA ASN A 95 -6.15 -20.02 4.42
C ASN A 95 -5.98 -18.79 5.32
N GLY A 96 -4.75 -18.45 5.72
CA GLY A 96 -4.46 -17.29 6.55
C GLY A 96 -4.74 -15.95 5.85
N VAL A 97 -4.46 -15.85 4.54
CA VAL A 97 -4.71 -14.62 3.78
C VAL A 97 -6.13 -14.51 3.24
N ALA A 98 -6.96 -15.56 3.33
CA ALA A 98 -8.33 -15.55 2.81
C ALA A 98 -9.20 -14.44 3.43
N THR A 99 -9.06 -14.22 4.75
CA THR A 99 -9.78 -13.15 5.45
C THR A 99 -9.33 -11.77 4.95
N ALA A 100 -8.02 -11.55 4.83
CA ALA A 100 -7.48 -10.31 4.30
C ALA A 100 -7.89 -10.08 2.84
N ALA A 101 -7.95 -11.15 2.03
CA ALA A 101 -8.43 -11.11 0.66
C ALA A 101 -9.89 -10.63 0.59
N SER A 102 -10.76 -11.09 1.50
CA SER A 102 -12.15 -10.61 1.57
C SER A 102 -12.25 -9.12 1.90
N ILE A 103 -11.31 -8.55 2.64
CA ILE A 103 -11.29 -7.13 3.02
C ILE A 103 -10.73 -6.27 1.89
N LEU A 104 -9.67 -6.75 1.22
CA LEU A 104 -8.91 -5.99 0.22
C LEU A 104 -9.32 -6.26 -1.24
N ASN A 105 -10.27 -7.15 -1.50
CA ASN A 105 -10.64 -7.59 -2.86
C ASN A 105 -11.10 -6.46 -3.81
N ARG A 106 -11.59 -5.33 -3.28
CA ARG A 106 -12.01 -4.18 -4.10
C ARG A 106 -10.86 -3.52 -4.84
N CYS A 107 -9.64 -3.63 -4.31
CA CYS A 107 -8.45 -3.04 -4.92
C CYS A 107 -7.38 -4.12 -5.08
N PRO A 108 -7.30 -4.76 -6.27
CA PRO A 108 -6.33 -5.82 -6.54
C PRO A 108 -4.89 -5.39 -6.28
N SER A 109 -4.50 -4.16 -6.66
CA SER A 109 -3.14 -3.64 -6.47
C SER A 109 -2.75 -3.58 -4.99
N CYS A 110 -3.68 -3.16 -4.13
CA CYS A 110 -3.51 -3.18 -2.67
C CYS A 110 -3.32 -4.61 -2.15
N PHE A 111 -4.20 -5.53 -2.55
CA PHE A 111 -4.09 -6.93 -2.13
C PHE A 111 -2.78 -7.59 -2.60
N ALA A 112 -2.32 -7.28 -3.82
CA ALA A 112 -1.04 -7.77 -4.32
C ALA A 112 0.14 -7.28 -3.48
N ASN A 113 0.16 -6.00 -3.12
CA ASN A 113 1.20 -5.42 -2.25
C ASN A 113 1.17 -6.00 -0.83
N PHE A 114 -0.01 -6.35 -0.31
CA PHE A 114 -0.17 -7.05 0.97
C PHE A 114 0.39 -8.49 0.90
N LEU A 115 0.04 -9.22 -0.15
CA LEU A 115 0.37 -10.64 -0.27
C LEU A 115 1.84 -10.88 -0.63
N GLN A 116 2.45 -10.00 -1.42
CA GLN A 116 3.81 -10.16 -1.92
C GLN A 116 4.88 -10.37 -0.84
N PRO A 117 5.02 -9.53 0.21
CA PRO A 117 6.02 -9.77 1.24
C PRO A 117 5.74 -11.08 2.00
N ILE A 118 4.47 -11.46 2.17
CA ILE A 118 4.09 -12.71 2.82
C ILE A 118 4.56 -13.91 1.99
N CYS A 119 4.35 -13.88 0.67
CA CYS A 119 4.89 -14.88 -0.24
C CYS A 119 6.41 -14.97 -0.13
N GLU A 120 7.11 -13.83 -0.19
CA GLU A 120 8.57 -13.76 -0.15
C GLU A 120 9.12 -14.37 1.14
N PHE A 121 8.69 -13.88 2.31
CA PHE A 121 9.23 -14.44 3.55
C PHE A 121 8.80 -15.87 3.80
N THR A 122 7.66 -16.33 3.27
CA THR A 122 7.17 -17.70 3.49
C THR A 122 7.86 -18.73 2.61
N CYS A 123 8.09 -18.42 1.33
CA CYS A 123 8.44 -19.42 0.31
C CYS A 123 9.68 -19.09 -0.54
N SER A 124 10.21 -17.85 -0.49
CA SER A 124 11.34 -17.46 -1.32
C SER A 124 12.55 -18.37 -1.11
N PRO A 125 13.29 -18.77 -2.17
CA PRO A 125 14.51 -19.56 -2.02
C PRO A 125 15.65 -18.79 -1.32
N HIS A 126 15.53 -17.47 -1.20
CA HIS A 126 16.58 -16.59 -0.65
C HIS A 126 16.19 -16.00 0.71
N GLN A 127 15.37 -16.70 1.51
CA GLN A 127 14.85 -16.22 2.81
C GLN A 127 15.92 -15.63 3.74
N SER A 128 17.04 -16.32 3.90
CA SER A 128 18.14 -15.91 4.78
C SER A 128 18.75 -14.55 4.44
N SER A 129 18.57 -14.07 3.20
CA SER A 129 19.10 -12.77 2.79
C SER A 129 18.39 -11.58 3.45
N PHE A 130 17.11 -11.72 3.81
CA PHE A 130 16.29 -10.63 4.35
C PHE A 130 15.57 -10.97 5.66
N ILE A 131 15.68 -12.21 6.16
CA ILE A 131 15.11 -12.64 7.44
C ILE A 131 16.23 -12.97 8.42
N LYS A 132 16.13 -12.40 9.63
CA LYS A 132 16.94 -12.81 10.78
C LYS A 132 16.05 -13.50 11.81
N VAL A 133 16.43 -14.70 12.22
CA VAL A 133 15.73 -15.37 13.32
C VAL A 133 16.18 -14.77 14.66
N VAL A 134 15.23 -14.25 15.41
CA VAL A 134 15.47 -13.68 16.75
C VAL A 134 15.36 -14.77 17.81
N GLU A 135 14.30 -15.58 17.73
CA GLU A 135 14.02 -16.61 18.72
C GLU A 135 13.60 -17.94 18.07
N LYS A 136 14.23 -19.03 18.51
CA LYS A 136 13.85 -20.42 18.22
C LYS A 136 13.40 -21.09 19.53
N LYS A 137 12.29 -21.84 19.51
CA LYS A 137 11.76 -22.60 20.66
C LYS A 137 11.65 -24.08 20.33
N ILE A 138 11.68 -24.94 21.33
CA ILE A 138 11.53 -26.40 21.15
C ILE A 138 10.11 -26.81 21.53
N ASN A 139 9.44 -27.53 20.64
CA ASN A 139 8.19 -28.18 20.96
C ASN A 139 8.48 -29.42 21.83
N THR A 140 8.05 -29.40 23.08
CA THR A 140 8.31 -30.47 24.05
C THR A 140 7.67 -31.81 23.69
N LEU A 141 6.61 -31.81 22.87
CA LEU A 141 5.90 -33.02 22.45
C LEU A 141 6.58 -33.71 21.27
N THR A 142 7.03 -32.93 20.28
CA THR A 142 7.63 -33.47 19.04
C THR A 142 9.15 -33.43 19.04
N ASN A 143 9.76 -32.79 20.05
CA ASN A 143 11.18 -32.50 20.17
C ASN A 143 11.76 -31.80 18.92
N ARG A 144 10.94 -30.99 18.25
CA ARG A 144 11.37 -30.20 17.07
C ARG A 144 11.49 -28.73 17.42
N THR A 145 12.54 -28.10 16.90
CA THR A 145 12.77 -26.66 17.02
C THR A 145 11.92 -25.91 16.00
N PHE A 146 11.18 -24.91 16.44
CA PHE A 146 10.36 -24.03 15.61
C PHE A 146 10.78 -22.57 15.78
N VAL A 147 10.52 -21.76 14.75
CA VAL A 147 10.79 -20.32 14.77
C VAL A 147 9.68 -19.61 15.54
N ASN A 148 10.05 -18.81 16.53
CA ASN A 148 9.09 -18.07 17.37
C ASN A 148 9.05 -16.57 17.07
N GLU A 149 10.17 -16.00 16.65
CA GLU A 149 10.28 -14.57 16.36
C GLU A 149 11.31 -14.32 15.26
N ILE A 150 10.99 -13.39 14.34
CA ILE A 150 11.90 -12.95 13.28
C ILE A 150 11.95 -11.43 13.16
N ASP A 151 13.10 -10.94 12.70
CA ASP A 151 13.24 -9.61 12.12
C ASP A 151 13.22 -9.74 10.60
N LEU A 152 12.26 -9.07 9.96
CA LEU A 152 12.15 -8.97 8.51
C LEU A 152 12.67 -7.62 8.03
N TYR A 153 13.77 -7.63 7.28
CA TYR A 153 14.33 -6.41 6.69
C TYR A 153 13.60 -6.08 5.40
N ILE A 154 13.02 -4.88 5.34
CA ILE A 154 12.20 -4.45 4.21
C ILE A 154 12.39 -2.96 3.96
N THR A 155 12.36 -2.54 2.70
CA THR A 155 12.58 -1.13 2.36
C THR A 155 11.42 -0.25 2.81
N GLU A 156 11.75 0.92 3.35
CA GLU A 156 10.77 1.95 3.74
C GLU A 156 9.92 2.37 2.54
N LYS A 157 10.54 2.44 1.34
CA LYS A 157 9.85 2.71 0.09
C LYS A 157 8.70 1.72 -0.16
N PHE A 158 8.94 0.42 0.05
CA PHE A 158 7.91 -0.59 -0.12
C PHE A 158 6.79 -0.47 0.93
N ILE A 159 7.16 -0.25 2.20
CA ILE A 159 6.19 -0.06 3.29
C ILE A 159 5.24 1.11 3.00
N ASN A 160 5.81 2.26 2.62
CA ASN A 160 5.04 3.46 2.31
C ASN A 160 4.18 3.29 1.05
N GLY A 161 4.74 2.70 -0.01
CA GLY A 161 4.01 2.44 -1.24
C GLY A 161 2.84 1.46 -1.06
N SER A 162 3.05 0.39 -0.27
CA SER A 162 2.00 -0.57 0.09
C SER A 162 0.89 0.10 0.91
N TYR A 163 1.24 0.92 1.90
CA TYR A 163 0.27 1.70 2.66
C TYR A 163 -0.54 2.64 1.75
N ASP A 164 0.13 3.40 0.88
CA ASP A 164 -0.51 4.37 -0.01
C ASP A 164 -1.46 3.70 -1.02
N SER A 165 -1.16 2.48 -1.44
CA SER A 165 -2.02 1.71 -2.34
C SER A 165 -3.34 1.26 -1.70
N CYS A 166 -3.40 1.23 -0.36
CA CYS A 166 -4.50 0.64 0.41
C CYS A 166 -5.29 1.64 1.27
N LYS A 167 -4.73 2.83 1.56
CA LYS A 167 -5.28 3.76 2.58
C LYS A 167 -6.72 4.22 2.38
N ASN A 168 -7.22 4.18 1.14
CA ASN A 168 -8.59 4.62 0.79
C ASN A 168 -9.52 3.46 0.42
N VAL A 169 -9.06 2.20 0.54
CA VAL A 169 -9.87 1.04 0.16
C VAL A 169 -11.03 0.90 1.13
N ASN A 170 -12.25 0.82 0.59
CA ASN A 170 -13.46 0.72 1.38
C ASN A 170 -13.86 -0.75 1.60
N PHE A 171 -14.46 -1.08 2.74
CA PHE A 171 -15.03 -2.40 3.01
C PHE A 171 -16.57 -2.31 2.97
N PRO A 172 -17.23 -2.80 1.89
CA PRO A 172 -18.65 -2.53 1.64
C PRO A 172 -19.57 -3.05 2.74
N SER A 173 -19.22 -4.19 3.36
CA SER A 173 -20.09 -4.86 4.32
C SER A 173 -20.30 -4.08 5.62
N SER A 174 -19.32 -3.27 6.04
CA SER A 174 -19.45 -2.39 7.21
C SER A 174 -19.53 -0.90 6.86
N GLY A 175 -19.22 -0.52 5.62
CA GLY A 175 -19.13 0.88 5.18
C GLY A 175 -17.92 1.64 5.75
N GLN A 176 -16.96 0.92 6.35
CA GLN A 176 -15.72 1.46 6.92
C GLN A 176 -14.54 1.25 5.97
N LEU A 177 -13.42 1.92 6.22
CA LEU A 177 -12.20 1.68 5.45
C LEU A 177 -11.58 0.33 5.84
N ALA A 178 -10.86 -0.30 4.92
CA ALA A 178 -10.15 -1.54 5.18
C ALA A 178 -9.18 -1.42 6.38
N PHE A 179 -8.52 -0.27 6.51
CA PHE A 179 -7.62 0.00 7.64
C PHE A 179 -8.32 0.24 8.98
N ASP A 180 -9.63 0.47 9.01
CA ASP A 180 -10.38 0.45 10.28
C ASP A 180 -10.43 -0.97 10.88
N LEU A 181 -10.34 -2.00 10.03
CA LEU A 181 -10.31 -3.41 10.45
C LEU A 181 -8.89 -3.96 10.56
N MET A 182 -7.95 -3.42 9.77
CA MET A 182 -6.61 -3.97 9.60
C MET A 182 -5.49 -3.15 10.27
N CYS A 183 -5.81 -2.15 11.08
CA CYS A 183 -4.83 -1.33 11.80
C CYS A 183 -5.14 -1.25 13.32
N GLY A 184 -5.83 -2.26 13.86
CA GLY A 184 -6.13 -2.40 15.28
C GLY A 184 -6.81 -1.18 15.90
N ALA A 185 -6.42 -0.85 17.14
CA ALA A 185 -7.01 0.24 17.91
C ALA A 185 -6.80 1.64 17.32
N TRP A 186 -5.90 1.82 16.36
CA TRP A 186 -5.67 3.12 15.72
C TRP A 186 -6.74 3.46 14.70
N GLY A 187 -7.39 2.44 14.10
CA GLY A 187 -8.29 2.60 12.97
C GLY A 187 -7.64 3.30 11.77
N ALA A 188 -8.39 3.59 10.72
CA ALA A 188 -7.86 4.22 9.51
C ALA A 188 -7.32 5.64 9.77
N THR A 189 -7.96 6.39 10.67
CA THR A 189 -7.62 7.81 10.93
C THR A 189 -6.25 8.04 11.56
N LYS A 190 -5.79 7.15 12.45
CA LYS A 190 -4.48 7.24 13.11
C LYS A 190 -3.50 6.17 12.63
N CYS A 191 -3.83 5.45 11.56
CA CYS A 191 -2.96 4.45 10.98
C CYS A 191 -1.80 5.12 10.24
N THR A 192 -0.57 4.71 10.55
CA THR A 192 0.63 5.10 9.80
C THR A 192 1.24 3.85 9.18
N PRO A 193 2.08 3.94 8.13
CA PRO A 193 2.72 2.78 7.52
C PRO A 193 3.42 1.89 8.56
N LYS A 194 4.16 2.49 9.50
CA LYS A 194 4.82 1.78 10.61
C LYS A 194 3.83 1.04 11.50
N ARG A 195 2.72 1.68 11.89
CA ARG A 195 1.70 1.07 12.76
C ARG A 195 0.96 -0.07 12.07
N LEU A 196 0.70 0.08 10.77
CA LEU A 196 0.05 -0.95 9.96
C LEU A 196 0.89 -2.23 9.94
N PHE A 197 2.18 -2.12 9.59
CA PHE A 197 3.06 -3.27 9.52
C PHE A 197 3.39 -3.83 10.91
N HIS A 198 3.46 -2.99 11.95
CA HIS A 198 3.52 -3.48 13.33
C HIS A 198 2.32 -4.37 13.64
N TYR A 199 1.09 -3.92 13.36
CA TYR A 199 -0.12 -4.71 13.59
C TYR A 199 -0.16 -6.01 12.76
N TRP A 200 0.35 -6.00 11.53
CA TRP A 200 0.46 -7.21 10.70
C TRP A 200 1.53 -8.20 11.15
N GLY A 201 2.41 -7.79 12.07
CA GLY A 201 3.47 -8.64 12.63
C GLY A 201 3.35 -8.89 14.13
N ASP A 202 2.32 -8.36 14.78
CA ASP A 202 2.12 -8.47 16.22
C ASP A 202 1.49 -9.80 16.58
N GLU A 203 2.23 -10.65 17.31
CA GLU A 203 1.72 -11.95 17.72
C GLU A 203 0.57 -11.88 18.73
N SER A 204 0.22 -10.70 19.28
CA SER A 204 -1.00 -10.58 20.09
C SER A 204 -2.26 -10.85 19.26
N GLU A 205 -2.20 -10.66 17.95
CA GLU A 205 -3.31 -10.83 17.04
C GLU A 205 -3.47 -12.30 16.61
N ASP A 206 -4.71 -12.80 16.60
CA ASP A 206 -4.99 -14.22 16.32
C ASP A 206 -4.64 -14.65 14.88
N PHE A 207 -4.67 -13.71 13.94
CA PHE A 207 -4.31 -13.96 12.54
C PHE A 207 -2.80 -13.93 12.30
N VAL A 208 -2.00 -13.48 13.28
CA VAL A 208 -0.54 -13.49 13.21
C VAL A 208 0.00 -14.75 13.89
N PRO A 209 0.67 -15.65 13.16
CA PRO A 209 1.06 -16.95 13.70
C PRO A 209 2.17 -16.89 14.76
N PHE A 210 3.09 -15.93 14.63
CA PHE A 210 4.24 -15.69 15.49
C PHE A 210 4.78 -14.27 15.27
N GLN A 211 5.63 -13.76 16.16
CA GLN A 211 6.08 -12.36 16.11
C GLN A 211 6.96 -12.08 14.88
N ILE A 212 6.59 -11.05 14.11
CA ILE A 212 7.34 -10.57 12.93
C ILE A 212 7.64 -9.09 13.10
N ASN A 213 8.92 -8.77 13.34
CA ASN A 213 9.36 -7.39 13.46
C ASN A 213 9.77 -6.86 12.09
N TYR A 214 9.00 -5.93 11.52
CA TYR A 214 9.34 -5.28 10.26
C TYR A 214 10.40 -4.18 10.49
N ILE A 215 11.63 -4.43 10.06
CA ILE A 215 12.75 -3.50 10.15
C ILE A 215 12.84 -2.69 8.86
N MET A 216 12.45 -1.42 8.94
CA MET A 216 12.45 -0.50 7.81
C MET A 216 13.87 -0.04 7.46
N ALA A 217 14.26 -0.30 6.21
CA ALA A 217 15.53 0.11 5.63
C ALA A 217 15.34 1.31 4.68
N ASN A 218 16.15 2.35 4.83
CA ASN A 218 16.07 3.54 3.97
C ASN A 218 16.54 3.28 2.53
N SER A 219 17.46 2.32 2.35
CA SER A 219 18.00 1.92 1.04
C SER A 219 17.91 0.41 0.84
N THR A 220 18.27 -0.04 -0.37
CA THR A 220 18.42 -1.46 -0.73
C THR A 220 19.77 -2.05 -0.31
N ASP A 221 20.62 -1.24 0.31
CA ASP A 221 21.96 -1.67 0.73
C ASP A 221 21.84 -2.64 1.92
N PRO A 222 22.74 -3.62 2.04
CA PRO A 222 22.71 -4.54 3.16
C PRO A 222 22.84 -3.82 4.51
N ILE A 223 21.92 -4.09 5.43
CA ILE A 223 21.96 -3.63 6.81
C ILE A 223 22.32 -4.83 7.70
N ASN A 224 23.44 -4.74 8.43
CA ASN A 224 23.92 -5.84 9.29
C ASN A 224 24.10 -7.18 8.54
N GLY A 225 24.45 -7.14 7.25
CA GLY A 225 24.58 -8.33 6.42
C GLY A 225 23.28 -8.84 5.79
N PHE A 226 22.13 -8.23 6.10
CA PHE A 226 20.83 -8.57 5.52
C PHE A 226 20.47 -7.58 4.42
N LYS A 227 20.15 -8.08 3.23
CA LYS A 227 19.67 -7.30 2.10
C LYS A 227 18.17 -7.05 2.26
N PRO A 228 17.71 -5.80 2.43
CA PRO A 228 16.29 -5.54 2.64
C PRO A 228 15.43 -5.96 1.44
N LEU A 229 14.27 -6.56 1.73
CA LEU A 229 13.29 -6.93 0.71
C LEU A 229 12.76 -5.66 0.02
N ASN A 230 12.78 -5.66 -1.30
CA ASN A 230 12.26 -4.55 -2.13
C ASN A 230 11.46 -5.10 -3.32
N PRO A 231 10.26 -5.65 -3.06
CA PRO A 231 9.39 -6.15 -4.12
C PRO A 231 8.85 -5.00 -4.99
N ARG A 232 8.35 -5.33 -6.19
CA ARG A 232 7.64 -4.36 -7.03
C ARG A 232 6.37 -3.89 -6.35
N ILE A 233 6.32 -2.62 -5.98
CA ILE A 233 5.11 -1.95 -5.51
C ILE A 233 4.19 -1.73 -6.72
N VAL A 234 2.92 -2.10 -6.61
CA VAL A 234 1.89 -1.78 -7.62
C VAL A 234 1.03 -0.62 -7.09
N PRO A 235 1.17 0.60 -7.64
CA PRO A 235 0.32 1.73 -7.29
C PRO A 235 -1.17 1.43 -7.53
N CYS A 236 -2.07 2.06 -6.77
CA CYS A 236 -3.51 1.79 -6.89
C CYS A 236 -4.12 2.27 -8.23
N ASN A 237 -3.44 3.17 -8.95
CA ASN A 237 -3.82 3.64 -10.28
C ASN A 237 -3.21 2.82 -11.42
N GLU A 238 -2.45 1.76 -11.12
CA GLU A 238 -1.84 0.86 -12.10
C GLU A 238 -2.47 -0.53 -12.05
N SER A 239 -2.48 -1.21 -13.20
CA SER A 239 -2.85 -2.62 -13.32
C SER A 239 -1.72 -3.53 -12.87
N ILE A 240 -2.03 -4.68 -12.26
CA ILE A 240 -1.03 -5.65 -11.80
C ILE A 240 -0.30 -6.30 -13.00
N ASP A 241 -1.08 -6.74 -13.98
CA ASP A 241 -0.68 -7.59 -15.10
C ASP A 241 -1.06 -7.03 -16.48
N GLY A 242 -1.61 -5.81 -16.53
CA GLY A 242 -2.11 -5.17 -17.75
C GLY A 242 -3.48 -5.66 -18.21
N ILE A 243 -4.04 -6.67 -17.55
CA ILE A 243 -5.36 -7.27 -17.86
C ILE A 243 -6.37 -6.88 -16.78
N THR A 244 -5.95 -6.96 -15.51
CA THR A 244 -6.74 -6.55 -14.35
C THR A 244 -6.95 -5.05 -14.35
N SER A 245 -8.18 -4.60 -14.15
CA SER A 245 -8.46 -3.16 -14.04
C SER A 245 -7.75 -2.57 -12.82
N PRO A 246 -7.18 -1.35 -12.91
CA PRO A 246 -6.76 -0.57 -11.76
C PRO A 246 -7.90 -0.36 -10.75
N CYS A 247 -7.55 0.05 -9.54
CA CYS A 247 -8.52 0.27 -8.48
C CYS A 247 -9.45 1.46 -8.80
N SER A 248 -10.70 1.36 -8.35
CA SER A 248 -11.72 2.38 -8.58
C SER A 248 -11.35 3.72 -7.91
N CYS A 249 -11.85 4.84 -8.44
CA CYS A 249 -11.62 6.17 -7.83
C CYS A 249 -12.11 6.26 -6.37
N ILE A 250 -13.15 5.50 -6.01
CA ILE A 250 -13.68 5.44 -4.64
C ILE A 250 -12.65 4.79 -3.69
N ASP A 251 -11.96 3.75 -4.17
CA ASP A 251 -10.98 2.99 -3.40
C ASP A 251 -9.54 3.56 -3.55
N CYS A 252 -9.32 4.44 -4.52
CA CYS A 252 -8.03 5.06 -4.85
C CYS A 252 -8.24 6.46 -5.43
N THR A 253 -7.98 7.50 -4.64
CA THR A 253 -8.09 8.90 -5.06
C THR A 253 -7.17 9.27 -6.22
N SER A 254 -6.04 8.56 -6.38
CA SER A 254 -5.08 8.80 -7.46
C SER A 254 -5.60 8.39 -8.84
N THR A 255 -6.64 7.54 -8.90
CA THR A 255 -7.32 7.17 -10.15
C THR A 255 -8.38 8.20 -10.56
N CYS A 256 -8.79 9.09 -9.65
CA CYS A 256 -9.88 10.01 -9.91
C CYS A 256 -9.52 11.04 -11.00
N PRO A 257 -10.45 11.34 -11.92
CA PRO A 257 -10.27 12.45 -12.83
C PRO A 257 -10.17 13.75 -12.02
N LYS A 258 -9.24 14.63 -12.40
CA LYS A 258 -9.18 15.97 -11.81
C LYS A 258 -10.49 16.68 -12.13
N ALA A 259 -11.16 17.20 -11.10
CA ALA A 259 -12.35 18.00 -11.32
C ALA A 259 -12.02 19.14 -12.29
N PRO A 260 -12.90 19.44 -13.27
CA PRO A 260 -12.73 20.65 -14.04
C PRO A 260 -12.64 21.83 -13.06
N PRO A 261 -11.81 22.85 -13.36
CA PRO A 261 -11.75 24.05 -12.53
C PRO A 261 -13.19 24.51 -12.33
N SER A 262 -13.57 24.78 -11.08
CA SER A 262 -14.92 25.25 -10.79
C SER A 262 -15.18 26.40 -11.73
N MET A 263 -16.11 26.21 -12.66
CA MET A 263 -16.82 27.35 -13.19
C MET A 263 -17.45 27.90 -11.93
N LEU A 264 -16.82 28.91 -11.34
CA LEU A 264 -17.50 29.78 -10.40
C LEU A 264 -18.79 30.04 -11.14
N LEU A 265 -19.88 29.45 -10.65
CA LEU A 265 -21.19 29.92 -11.01
C LEU A 265 -21.01 31.40 -10.69
N GLN A 266 -20.85 32.23 -11.72
CA GLN A 266 -21.06 33.65 -11.55
C GLN A 266 -22.50 33.62 -11.10
N GLN A 267 -22.69 33.56 -9.77
CA GLN A 267 -23.81 34.17 -9.11
C GLN A 267 -23.69 35.55 -9.69
N LYS A 268 -24.44 35.74 -10.77
CA LYS A 268 -24.71 37.03 -11.34
C LYS A 268 -25.32 37.68 -10.12
N PHE A 269 -24.50 38.42 -9.38
CA PHE A 269 -24.97 39.45 -8.50
C PHE A 269 -25.78 40.29 -9.46
N THR A 270 -27.06 39.96 -9.56
CA THR A 270 -28.08 40.83 -10.11
C THR A 270 -27.88 42.05 -9.27
N SER A 271 -27.10 42.98 -9.82
CA SER A 271 -26.80 44.25 -9.18
C SER A 271 -28.16 44.77 -8.74
N PHE A 272 -28.24 45.32 -7.55
CA PHE A 272 -29.47 45.92 -7.04
C PHE A 272 -30.08 46.96 -8.03
N TRP A 273 -29.29 47.39 -9.02
CA TRP A 273 -29.61 48.25 -10.16
C TRP A 273 -30.15 47.55 -11.42
N ASP A 274 -30.21 46.21 -11.43
CA ASP A 274 -30.87 45.41 -12.46
C ASP A 274 -32.37 45.29 -12.11
N THR A 275 -32.98 46.42 -11.74
CA THR A 275 -34.44 46.51 -11.65
C THR A 275 -34.99 46.25 -13.04
N ASP A 276 -35.98 45.35 -13.14
CA ASP A 276 -36.60 45.00 -14.41
C ASP A 276 -36.88 46.30 -15.17
N LYS A 277 -36.28 46.44 -16.36
CA LYS A 277 -36.45 47.63 -17.21
C LYS A 277 -37.94 47.94 -17.44
N PHE A 278 -38.78 46.91 -17.35
CA PHE A 278 -40.23 46.99 -17.31
C PHE A 278 -40.79 47.79 -16.14
N THR A 279 -40.27 47.64 -14.92
CA THR A 279 -40.71 48.39 -13.73
C THR A 279 -40.41 49.88 -13.87
N VAL A 280 -39.22 50.24 -14.34
CA VAL A 280 -38.85 51.64 -14.59
C VAL A 280 -39.70 52.24 -15.71
N PHE A 281 -39.92 51.48 -16.79
CA PHE A 281 -40.76 51.92 -17.92
C PHE A 281 -42.22 52.13 -17.51
N MET A 282 -42.80 51.21 -16.72
CA MET A 282 -44.18 51.34 -16.22
C MET A 282 -44.33 52.52 -15.26
N PHE A 283 -43.34 52.78 -14.41
CA PHE A 283 -43.34 53.95 -13.52
C PHE A 283 -43.30 55.27 -14.30
N LEU A 284 -42.50 55.34 -15.36
CA LEU A 284 -42.44 56.51 -16.25
C LEU A 284 -43.77 56.77 -16.96
N ILE A 285 -44.42 55.73 -17.48
CA ILE A 285 -45.75 55.84 -18.09
C ILE A 285 -46.77 56.34 -17.08
N TYR A 286 -46.76 55.79 -15.85
CA TYR A 286 -47.66 56.22 -14.79
C TYR A 286 -47.53 57.71 -14.49
N LEU A 287 -46.30 58.23 -14.34
CA LEU A 287 -46.06 59.65 -14.11
C LEU A 287 -46.59 60.53 -15.25
N ILE A 288 -46.38 60.13 -16.50
CA ILE A 288 -46.87 60.87 -17.67
C ILE A 288 -48.41 60.93 -17.66
N CYS A 289 -49.08 59.80 -17.40
CA CYS A 289 -50.54 59.74 -17.31
C CYS A 289 -51.09 60.62 -16.18
N CYS A 290 -50.44 60.64 -15.01
CA CYS A 290 -50.83 61.51 -13.90
C CYS A 290 -50.73 62.99 -14.27
N VAL A 291 -49.66 63.41 -14.95
CA VAL A 291 -49.49 64.80 -15.40
C VAL A 291 -50.57 65.19 -16.40
N LEU A 292 -50.86 64.34 -17.39
CA LEU A 292 -51.93 64.59 -18.36
C LEU A 292 -53.30 64.71 -17.69
N PHE A 293 -53.58 63.89 -16.67
CA PHE A 293 -54.84 63.96 -15.91
C PHE A 293 -54.97 65.27 -15.10
N VAL A 294 -53.88 65.74 -14.49
CA VAL A 294 -53.89 67.03 -13.76
C VAL A 294 -54.07 68.21 -14.72
N ILE A 295 -53.42 68.17 -15.88
CA ILE A 295 -53.59 69.18 -16.93
C ILE A 295 -55.05 69.18 -17.42
N TRP A 296 -55.60 68.02 -17.74
CA TRP A 296 -57.00 67.90 -18.16
C TRP A 296 -57.97 68.44 -17.10
N SER A 297 -57.78 68.07 -15.83
CA SER A 297 -58.67 68.51 -14.75
C SER A 297 -58.60 70.02 -14.49
N THR A 298 -57.42 70.63 -14.60
CA THR A 298 -57.25 72.09 -14.49
C THR A 298 -57.85 72.83 -15.69
N TYR A 299 -57.72 72.31 -16.92
CA TYR A 299 -58.44 72.84 -18.09
C TYR A 299 -59.96 72.75 -17.92
N CYS A 300 -60.50 71.62 -17.47
CA CYS A 300 -61.94 71.46 -17.21
C CYS A 300 -62.45 72.37 -16.09
N LEU A 301 -61.67 72.63 -15.03
CA LEU A 301 -62.06 73.60 -14.01
C LEU A 301 -62.06 75.02 -14.57
N SER A 302 -61.06 75.40 -15.36
CA SER A 302 -60.98 76.74 -15.97
C SER A 302 -62.14 77.01 -16.95
N SER A 303 -62.54 76.00 -17.74
CA SER A 303 -63.66 76.13 -18.68
C SER A 303 -65.02 76.23 -17.97
N ASN A 304 -65.19 75.56 -16.81
CA ASN A 304 -66.42 75.65 -16.02
C ASN A 304 -66.54 76.95 -15.21
N ILE A 305 -65.42 77.61 -14.87
CA ILE A 305 -65.43 78.94 -14.22
C ILE A 305 -65.77 80.02 -15.26
N ALA A 306 -65.26 79.89 -16.49
CA ALA A 306 -65.56 80.82 -17.59
C ALA A 306 -67.05 80.80 -18.02
N THR A 307 -67.75 79.67 -17.89
CA THR A 307 -69.18 79.58 -18.22
C THR A 307 -70.11 80.03 -17.11
N LYS A 308 -69.63 80.19 -15.87
CA LYS A 308 -70.42 80.69 -14.72
C LYS A 308 -70.33 82.20 -14.49
N THR A 309 -69.49 82.91 -15.25
CA THR A 309 -69.25 84.36 -15.14
C THR A 309 -69.72 85.16 -16.35
N GLY A 310 -70.51 84.55 -17.25
CA GLY A 310 -71.19 85.20 -18.37
C GLY A 310 -72.70 85.25 -18.18
#